data_AF-A0A380JUT1-F1
#
_entry.id   AF-A0A380JUT1-F1
#
_cell.length_a   1.000
_cell.length_b   1.000
_cell.length_c   1.000
_cell.angle_alpha   90.00
_cell.angle_beta   90.00
_cell.angle_gamma   90.00
#
_symmetry.space_group_name_H-M   'P 1'
#
loop_
_entity.id
_entity.type
_entity.pdbx_description
1 polymer ?
#
loop_
_entity_poly.entity_id
_entity_poly.type
_entity_poly.pdbx_seq_one_letter_code
_entity_poly.pdbx_strand_id
1 'polypeptide(L)'
;MSNWKTYPNEDLTQAEQLAQLIKEADALVVGIGAGMSAADGFTYIGPRFETAFPDFIAKYQFLDMLQASLFDFEDWQEYWAFQSRFVALNYLDQPVGQSYLDLRDILETKAYHIITTNADNAFWVANYDPEKIFHIQGEYGLWQCSQHCHQQTYKDDCLIRQMIAEQANMKVPDQLIPHCPKCGAPFEINKRNEEKGMVEDADFQAQKERYDTFLSEHEHGKVLYLEIGVGHTTPQFIKHPFWKRVSENPDALFVTLNHKHYRTPQQLRSQSLELTDHIAQLIKDAKTIYQTL
;
A
#
# COMPACT_ATOMS: atom_id res chain seq x y z
N MET A 1 -8.86 -18.37 26.44
CA MET A 1 -7.64 -17.73 27.01
C MET A 1 -6.62 -17.75 25.91
N SER A 2 -5.94 -16.64 25.65
CA SER A 2 -4.98 -16.54 24.55
C SER A 2 -3.79 -17.48 24.80
N ASN A 3 -3.29 -18.14 23.76
CA ASN A 3 -2.04 -18.90 23.83
C ASN A 3 -0.80 -17.98 23.84
N TRP A 4 -0.99 -16.67 23.66
CA TRP A 4 0.03 -15.64 23.77
C TRP A 4 0.27 -15.25 25.22
N LYS A 5 1.52 -15.28 25.67
CA LYS A 5 1.91 -14.88 27.03
C LYS A 5 1.84 -13.38 27.22
N THR A 6 2.04 -12.62 26.15
CA THR A 6 2.20 -11.16 26.17
C THR A 6 0.89 -10.41 25.90
N TYR A 7 -0.22 -11.12 25.64
CA TYR A 7 -1.50 -10.50 25.26
C TYR A 7 -2.71 -11.01 26.06
N PRO A 8 -3.58 -10.10 26.56
CA PRO A 8 -3.42 -8.64 26.62
C PRO A 8 -2.56 -8.23 27.84
N ASN A 9 -1.73 -7.17 27.69
CA ASN A 9 -0.98 -6.59 28.80
C ASN A 9 -1.10 -5.06 28.81
N GLU A 10 -2.06 -4.55 29.58
CA GLU A 10 -2.38 -3.12 29.66
C GLU A 10 -1.33 -2.26 30.37
N ASP A 11 -0.37 -2.88 31.08
CA ASP A 11 0.69 -2.16 31.81
C ASP A 11 1.86 -1.73 30.89
N LEU A 12 1.88 -2.22 29.65
CA LEU A 12 2.92 -1.92 28.66
C LEU A 12 2.53 -0.73 27.78
N THR A 13 3.53 0.05 27.36
CA THR A 13 3.37 1.03 26.28
C THR A 13 2.98 0.34 24.97
N GLN A 14 2.36 1.06 24.02
CA GLN A 14 1.98 0.50 22.73
C GLN A 14 3.19 -0.07 21.95
N ALA A 15 4.35 0.59 22.05
CA ALA A 15 5.58 0.13 21.43
C ALA A 15 6.11 -1.17 22.06
N GLU A 16 6.06 -1.30 23.40
CA GLU A 16 6.42 -2.53 24.10
C GLU A 16 5.46 -3.68 23.76
N GLN A 17 4.15 -3.42 23.72
CA GLN A 17 3.15 -4.40 23.30
C GLN A 17 3.43 -4.90 21.88
N LEU A 18 3.65 -3.97 20.93
CA LEU A 18 3.95 -4.31 19.54
C LEU A 18 5.22 -5.14 19.43
N ALA A 19 6.32 -4.70 20.06
CA ALA A 19 7.60 -5.41 20.00
C ALA A 19 7.51 -6.82 20.58
N GLN A 20 6.84 -6.99 21.73
CA GLN A 20 6.67 -8.30 22.36
C GLN A 20 5.79 -9.25 21.54
N LEU A 21 4.70 -8.75 20.96
CA LEU A 21 3.84 -9.53 20.07
C LEU A 21 4.58 -9.95 18.80
N ILE A 22 5.35 -9.07 18.18
CA ILE A 22 6.16 -9.44 17.02
C ILE A 22 7.20 -10.51 17.39
N LYS A 23 7.83 -10.38 18.57
CA LYS A 23 8.82 -11.36 19.05
C LYS A 23 8.19 -12.74 19.27
N GLU A 24 7.05 -12.79 19.94
CA GLU A 24 6.35 -14.04 20.28
C GLU A 24 5.67 -14.72 19.08
N ALA A 25 5.38 -14.00 17.99
CA ALA A 25 4.72 -14.54 16.80
C ALA A 25 5.50 -15.69 16.15
N ASP A 26 4.80 -16.71 15.66
CA ASP A 26 5.41 -17.73 14.80
C ASP A 26 5.64 -17.17 13.38
N ALA A 27 4.69 -16.36 12.89
CA ALA A 27 4.74 -15.71 11.58
C ALA A 27 3.92 -14.41 11.57
N LEU A 28 4.20 -13.53 10.61
CA LEU A 28 3.50 -12.26 10.40
C LEU A 28 2.85 -12.19 9.01
N VAL A 29 1.56 -11.87 8.98
CA VAL A 29 0.87 -11.44 7.76
C VAL A 29 0.66 -9.93 7.88
N VAL A 30 1.39 -9.16 7.08
CA VAL A 30 1.44 -7.70 7.23
C VAL A 30 0.62 -7.04 6.12
N GLY A 31 -0.33 -6.21 6.51
CA GLY A 31 -1.22 -5.48 5.61
C GLY A 31 -0.92 -3.99 5.67
N ILE A 32 -0.41 -3.40 4.59
CA ILE A 32 0.01 -2.00 4.57
C ILE A 32 -0.91 -1.16 3.68
N GLY A 33 -1.39 -0.04 4.21
CA GLY A 33 -2.22 0.93 3.50
C GLY A 33 -1.61 2.33 3.48
N ALA A 34 -2.37 3.28 2.92
CA ALA A 34 -1.88 4.63 2.64
C ALA A 34 -1.46 5.41 3.90
N GLY A 35 -1.99 5.04 5.07
CA GLY A 35 -1.62 5.66 6.34
C GLY A 35 -0.14 5.49 6.69
N MET A 36 0.52 4.41 6.26
CA MET A 36 1.95 4.21 6.50
C MET A 36 2.80 5.20 5.68
N SER A 37 2.53 5.34 4.38
CA SER A 37 3.19 6.34 3.54
C SER A 37 2.90 7.76 4.01
N ALA A 38 1.67 8.06 4.44
CA ALA A 38 1.32 9.36 4.99
C ALA A 38 2.10 9.69 6.28
N ALA A 39 2.39 8.69 7.13
CA ALA A 39 3.17 8.87 8.35
C ALA A 39 4.63 9.25 8.09
N ASP A 40 5.19 8.86 6.94
CA ASP A 40 6.51 9.28 6.46
C ASP A 40 6.47 10.59 5.64
N GLY A 41 5.31 11.27 5.58
CA GLY A 41 5.15 12.55 4.90
C GLY A 41 4.73 12.45 3.42
N PHE A 42 4.47 11.26 2.91
CA PHE A 42 3.95 11.04 1.55
C PHE A 42 2.44 11.24 1.51
N THR A 43 1.99 12.44 1.90
CA THR A 43 0.57 12.77 2.04
C THR A 43 -0.10 13.01 0.68
N TYR A 44 -1.41 12.71 0.64
CA TYR A 44 -2.26 12.88 -0.54
C TYR A 44 -3.20 14.09 -0.42
N ILE A 45 -3.16 14.81 0.70
CA ILE A 45 -3.94 16.02 0.93
C ILE A 45 -3.04 17.11 1.55
N GLY A 46 -3.39 18.37 1.33
CA GLY A 46 -2.69 19.52 1.89
C GLY A 46 -1.47 19.96 1.04
N PRO A 47 -0.45 20.60 1.66
CA PRO A 47 0.57 21.33 0.93
C PRO A 47 1.35 20.55 -0.13
N ARG A 48 1.57 19.24 0.08
CA ARG A 48 2.24 18.37 -0.91
C ARG A 48 1.45 18.27 -2.22
N PHE A 49 0.12 18.12 -2.12
CA PHE A 49 -0.78 18.10 -3.27
C PHE A 49 -0.96 19.49 -3.88
N GLU A 50 -1.21 20.50 -3.03
CA GLU A 50 -1.42 21.90 -3.45
C GLU A 50 -0.23 22.48 -4.21
N THR A 51 0.99 22.17 -3.77
CA THR A 51 2.22 22.62 -4.45
C THR A 51 2.45 21.87 -5.75
N ALA A 52 2.13 20.56 -5.78
CA ALA A 52 2.42 19.72 -6.93
C ALA A 52 1.39 19.86 -8.07
N PHE A 53 0.14 20.21 -7.77
CA PHE A 53 -0.97 20.26 -8.74
C PHE A 53 -1.84 21.53 -8.65
N PRO A 54 -1.27 22.74 -8.52
CA PRO A 54 -2.07 23.96 -8.32
C PRO A 54 -2.98 24.29 -9.52
N ASP A 55 -2.54 23.95 -10.73
CA ASP A 55 -3.27 24.11 -11.98
C ASP A 55 -4.51 23.20 -12.05
N PHE A 56 -4.35 21.91 -11.77
CA PHE A 56 -5.45 20.95 -11.73
C PHE A 56 -6.43 21.24 -10.60
N ILE A 57 -5.94 21.67 -9.43
CA ILE A 57 -6.79 22.10 -8.31
C ILE A 57 -7.60 23.34 -8.70
N ALA A 58 -6.98 24.33 -9.35
CA ALA A 58 -7.69 25.53 -9.78
C ALA A 58 -8.78 25.22 -10.83
N LYS A 59 -8.54 24.26 -11.73
CA LYS A 59 -9.51 23.85 -12.76
C LYS A 59 -10.66 23.00 -12.20
N TYR A 60 -10.34 21.98 -11.41
CA TYR A 60 -11.30 20.93 -11.02
C TYR A 60 -11.76 21.00 -9.56
N GLN A 61 -11.17 21.89 -8.76
CA GLN A 61 -11.44 22.00 -7.32
C GLN A 61 -11.23 20.67 -6.57
N PHE A 62 -10.22 19.89 -6.99
CA PHE A 62 -9.88 18.64 -6.33
C PHE A 62 -9.54 18.88 -4.86
N LEU A 63 -10.09 18.03 -3.99
CA LEU A 63 -9.86 18.11 -2.55
C LEU A 63 -8.54 17.42 -2.17
N ASP A 64 -8.27 16.28 -2.80
CA ASP A 64 -7.08 15.46 -2.54
C ASP A 64 -6.58 14.78 -3.82
N MET A 65 -5.34 14.31 -3.73
CA MET A 65 -4.59 13.73 -4.83
C MET A 65 -5.11 12.35 -5.24
N LEU A 66 -5.78 11.62 -4.32
CA LEU A 66 -6.38 10.32 -4.65
C LEU A 66 -7.62 10.53 -5.52
N GLN A 67 -8.47 11.50 -5.17
CA GLN A 67 -9.59 11.91 -6.00
C GLN A 67 -9.12 12.30 -7.41
N ALA A 68 -8.07 13.14 -7.49
CA ALA A 68 -7.53 13.59 -8.76
C ALA A 68 -6.95 12.45 -9.60
N SER A 69 -6.27 11.47 -9.00
CA SER A 69 -5.71 10.32 -9.73
C SER A 69 -6.76 9.32 -10.25
N LEU A 70 -7.97 9.36 -9.68
CA LEU A 70 -9.12 8.55 -10.08
C LEU A 70 -10.07 9.29 -11.03
N PHE A 71 -9.84 10.57 -11.30
CA PHE A 71 -10.71 11.40 -12.13
C PHE A 71 -10.71 10.95 -13.59
N ASP A 72 -11.88 11.09 -14.24
CA ASP A 72 -12.06 10.91 -15.68
C ASP A 72 -11.82 12.26 -16.39
N PHE A 73 -10.59 12.46 -16.86
CA PHE A 73 -10.15 13.71 -17.49
C PHE A 73 -10.80 13.93 -18.87
N GLU A 74 -10.73 15.15 -19.39
CA GLU A 74 -11.41 15.51 -20.65
C GLU A 74 -10.90 14.71 -21.85
N ASP A 75 -9.60 14.42 -21.86
CA ASP A 75 -8.95 13.63 -22.89
C ASP A 75 -7.66 12.96 -22.37
N TRP A 76 -7.07 12.11 -23.22
CA TRP A 76 -5.82 11.41 -22.90
C TRP A 76 -4.62 12.34 -22.77
N GLN A 77 -4.64 13.52 -23.40
CA GLN A 77 -3.57 14.50 -23.25
C GLN A 77 -3.54 15.06 -21.82
N GLU A 78 -4.72 15.35 -21.27
CA GLU A 78 -4.85 15.84 -19.90
C GLU A 78 -4.63 14.75 -18.86
N TYR A 79 -5.16 13.54 -19.12
CA TYR A 79 -4.86 12.37 -18.30
C TYR A 79 -3.35 12.17 -18.13
N TRP A 80 -2.59 12.13 -19.22
CA TRP A 80 -1.14 11.91 -19.16
C TRP A 80 -0.36 13.12 -18.63
N ALA A 81 -0.90 14.34 -18.73
CA ALA A 81 -0.30 15.51 -18.08
C ALA A 81 -0.36 15.40 -16.56
N PHE A 82 -1.53 15.02 -16.01
CA PHE A 82 -1.70 14.78 -14.58
C PHE A 82 -0.88 13.56 -14.13
N GLN A 83 -1.08 12.42 -14.77
CA GLN A 83 -0.52 11.14 -14.33
C GLN A 83 1.00 11.11 -14.41
N SER A 84 1.62 11.76 -15.41
CA SER A 84 3.09 11.80 -15.50
C SER A 84 3.70 12.50 -14.29
N ARG A 85 3.17 13.66 -13.88
CA ARG A 85 3.57 14.37 -12.65
C ARG A 85 3.26 13.57 -11.39
N PHE A 86 2.12 12.89 -11.35
CA PHE A 86 1.71 12.05 -10.22
C PHE A 86 2.65 10.85 -10.02
N VAL A 87 3.04 10.19 -11.11
CA VAL A 87 4.02 9.08 -11.12
C VAL A 87 5.40 9.58 -10.69
N ALA A 88 5.86 10.74 -11.18
CA ALA A 88 7.13 11.29 -10.72
C ALA A 88 7.12 11.55 -9.20
N LEU A 89 6.08 12.21 -8.69
CA LEU A 89 5.98 12.59 -7.27
C LEU A 89 5.88 11.38 -6.33
N ASN A 90 5.15 10.33 -6.72
CA ASN A 90 4.82 9.21 -5.83
C ASN A 90 5.56 7.91 -6.16
N TYR A 91 6.38 7.89 -7.22
CA TYR A 91 7.03 6.65 -7.66
C TYR A 91 8.47 6.87 -8.13
N LEU A 92 8.74 7.79 -9.05
CA LEU A 92 10.10 7.96 -9.58
C LEU A 92 11.02 8.67 -8.60
N ASP A 93 10.52 9.76 -7.99
CA ASP A 93 11.33 10.70 -7.23
C ASP A 93 10.93 10.75 -5.74
N GLN A 94 9.99 9.91 -5.30
CA GLN A 94 9.61 9.79 -3.88
C GLN A 94 10.80 9.20 -3.10
N PRO A 95 11.28 9.88 -2.03
CA PRO A 95 12.44 9.41 -1.27
C PRO A 95 12.06 8.24 -0.37
N VAL A 96 13.07 7.60 0.21
CA VAL A 96 12.86 6.54 1.22
C VAL A 96 12.19 7.08 2.48
N GLY A 97 11.18 6.36 2.97
CA GLY A 97 10.51 6.63 4.25
C GLY A 97 11.17 5.87 5.40
N GLN A 98 11.36 6.54 6.55
CA GLN A 98 12.05 5.93 7.70
C GLN A 98 11.23 4.80 8.33
N SER A 99 9.90 4.90 8.36
CA SER A 99 9.04 3.86 8.92
C SER A 99 9.12 2.56 8.13
N TYR A 100 9.31 2.63 6.80
CA TYR A 100 9.55 1.46 5.96
C TYR A 100 10.91 0.82 6.28
N LEU A 101 11.97 1.59 6.48
CA LEU A 101 13.28 1.04 6.90
C LEU A 101 13.19 0.38 8.27
N ASP A 102 12.54 1.05 9.23
CA ASP A 102 12.42 0.56 10.59
C ASP A 102 11.58 -0.72 10.67
N LEU A 103 10.48 -0.80 9.91
CA LEU A 103 9.67 -2.00 9.82
C LEU A 103 10.44 -3.15 9.13
N ARG A 104 11.20 -2.87 8.07
CA ARG A 104 12.01 -3.90 7.39
C ARG A 104 12.98 -4.57 8.36
N ASP A 105 13.71 -3.78 9.13
CA ASP A 105 14.71 -4.27 10.08
C ASP A 105 14.07 -5.17 11.17
N ILE A 106 12.82 -4.89 11.58
CA ILE A 106 12.06 -5.77 12.48
C ILE A 106 11.72 -7.10 11.78
N LEU A 107 11.15 -7.01 10.57
CA LEU A 107 10.61 -8.14 9.81
C LEU A 107 11.68 -9.11 9.32
N GLU A 108 12.91 -8.66 9.05
CA GLU A 108 14.03 -9.50 8.60
C GLU A 108 14.33 -10.69 9.52
N THR A 109 13.93 -10.61 10.79
CA THR A 109 14.13 -11.67 11.80
C THR A 109 12.97 -12.67 11.89
N LYS A 110 11.90 -12.50 11.10
CA LYS A 110 10.65 -13.26 11.19
C LYS A 110 10.29 -13.93 9.86
N ALA A 111 9.48 -14.99 9.93
CA ALA A 111 8.71 -15.41 8.78
C ALA A 111 7.60 -14.38 8.55
N TYR A 112 7.59 -13.73 7.39
CA TYR A 112 6.58 -12.73 7.06
C TYR A 112 6.24 -12.73 5.56
N HIS A 113 5.06 -12.19 5.26
CA HIS A 113 4.68 -11.76 3.92
C HIS A 113 3.80 -10.50 4.00
N ILE A 114 4.02 -9.58 3.07
CA ILE A 114 3.31 -8.31 2.98
C ILE A 114 2.27 -8.36 1.84
N ILE A 115 1.06 -7.89 2.13
CA ILE A 115 0.09 -7.46 1.13
C ILE A 115 -0.12 -5.95 1.29
N THR A 116 -0.17 -5.23 0.17
CA THR A 116 -0.31 -3.77 0.18
C THR A 116 -1.33 -3.28 -0.82
N THR A 117 -2.13 -2.29 -0.41
CA THR A 117 -2.99 -1.52 -1.32
C THR A 117 -2.32 -0.24 -1.83
N ASN A 118 -1.10 0.06 -1.36
CA ASN A 118 -0.29 1.16 -1.90
C ASN A 118 0.30 0.74 -3.24
N ALA A 119 0.53 1.74 -4.09
CA ALA A 119 1.13 1.58 -5.42
C ALA A 119 2.34 2.52 -5.61
N ASP A 120 2.83 3.12 -4.52
CA ASP A 120 4.02 3.97 -4.50
C ASP A 120 5.32 3.13 -4.49
N ASN A 121 6.48 3.79 -4.53
CA ASN A 121 7.77 3.10 -4.59
C ASN A 121 8.33 2.67 -3.23
N ALA A 122 7.59 2.83 -2.12
CA ALA A 122 8.18 2.89 -0.79
C ALA A 122 8.97 1.62 -0.42
N PHE A 123 8.46 0.45 -0.79
CA PHE A 123 9.15 -0.82 -0.57
C PHE A 123 10.44 -0.95 -1.39
N TRP A 124 10.44 -0.46 -2.63
CA TRP A 124 11.60 -0.53 -3.53
C TRP A 124 12.75 0.33 -3.04
N VAL A 125 12.47 1.60 -2.69
CA VAL A 125 13.50 2.52 -2.18
C VAL A 125 13.94 2.17 -0.76
N ALA A 126 13.11 1.44 -0.01
CA ALA A 126 13.48 0.83 1.27
C ALA A 126 14.14 -0.55 1.12
N ASN A 127 14.42 -1.03 -0.10
CA ASN A 127 15.14 -2.27 -0.38
C ASN A 127 14.53 -3.52 0.29
N TYR A 128 13.21 -3.68 0.17
CA TYR A 128 12.54 -4.92 0.52
C TYR A 128 12.75 -5.99 -0.56
N ASP A 129 12.63 -7.26 -0.16
CA ASP A 129 12.60 -8.38 -1.08
C ASP A 129 11.27 -8.42 -1.85
N PRO A 130 11.27 -8.29 -3.20
CA PRO A 130 10.05 -8.36 -4.02
C PRO A 130 9.27 -9.66 -3.86
N GLU A 131 9.93 -10.77 -3.52
CA GLU A 131 9.25 -12.06 -3.35
C GLU A 131 8.36 -12.06 -2.09
N LYS A 132 8.57 -11.11 -1.16
CA LYS A 132 7.85 -10.96 0.11
C LYS A 132 6.74 -9.92 0.06
N ILE A 133 6.40 -9.36 -1.11
CA ILE A 133 5.38 -8.32 -1.23
C ILE A 133 4.39 -8.68 -2.34
N PHE A 134 3.11 -8.46 -2.06
CA PHE A 134 2.03 -8.52 -3.03
C PHE A 134 1.34 -7.17 -3.21
N HIS A 135 1.55 -6.53 -4.36
CA HIS A 135 0.93 -5.28 -4.79
C HIS A 135 -0.46 -5.54 -5.43
N ILE A 136 -1.47 -5.82 -4.59
CA ILE A 136 -2.81 -6.22 -5.06
C ILE A 136 -3.53 -5.13 -5.88
N GLN A 137 -3.10 -3.87 -5.75
CA GLN A 137 -3.67 -2.70 -6.41
C GLN A 137 -2.86 -2.19 -7.62
N GLY A 138 -1.81 -2.92 -8.01
CA GLY A 138 -0.88 -2.50 -9.06
C GLY A 138 0.17 -1.52 -8.53
N GLU A 139 0.92 -0.93 -9.46
CA GLU A 139 2.01 0.00 -9.15
C GLU A 139 1.97 1.19 -10.11
N TYR A 140 2.23 2.41 -9.61
CA TYR A 140 2.15 3.62 -10.45
C TYR A 140 3.21 3.67 -11.56
N GLY A 141 4.32 2.97 -11.38
CA GLY A 141 5.35 2.83 -12.41
C GLY A 141 4.98 1.89 -13.57
N LEU A 142 3.84 1.20 -13.48
CA LEU A 142 3.37 0.25 -14.50
C LEU A 142 2.15 0.81 -15.24
N TRP A 143 2.00 0.40 -16.50
CA TRP A 143 0.91 0.76 -17.40
C TRP A 143 0.15 -0.46 -17.86
N GLN A 144 -1.12 -0.28 -18.17
CA GLN A 144 -2.02 -1.29 -18.70
C GLN A 144 -2.80 -0.76 -19.90
N CYS A 145 -3.21 -1.65 -20.81
CA CYS A 145 -4.11 -1.24 -21.90
C CYS A 145 -5.42 -0.72 -21.29
N SER A 146 -5.85 0.50 -21.66
CA SER A 146 -7.11 1.08 -21.15
C SER A 146 -8.35 0.25 -21.49
N GLN A 147 -8.28 -0.59 -22.52
CA GLN A 147 -9.32 -1.53 -22.92
C GLN A 147 -9.12 -2.96 -22.36
N HIS A 148 -8.07 -3.18 -21.55
CA HIS A 148 -7.75 -4.46 -20.91
C HIS A 148 -7.68 -5.63 -21.92
N CYS A 149 -7.23 -5.36 -23.16
CA CYS A 149 -7.35 -6.34 -24.26
C CYS A 149 -6.44 -7.57 -24.12
N HIS A 150 -5.43 -7.52 -23.24
CA HIS A 150 -4.56 -8.63 -22.88
C HIS A 150 -3.91 -8.40 -21.51
N GLN A 151 -3.44 -9.48 -20.87
CA GLN A 151 -2.87 -9.45 -19.51
C GLN A 151 -1.35 -9.23 -19.53
N GLN A 152 -0.92 -7.97 -19.72
CA GLN A 152 0.49 -7.58 -19.69
C GLN A 152 0.62 -6.14 -19.22
N THR A 153 1.52 -5.88 -18.28
CA THR A 153 1.92 -4.52 -17.89
C THR A 153 3.15 -4.03 -18.68
N TYR A 154 3.31 -2.71 -18.74
CA TYR A 154 4.39 -2.02 -19.45
C TYR A 154 4.97 -0.90 -18.58
N LYS A 155 6.18 -0.43 -18.88
CA LYS A 155 6.75 0.76 -18.23
C LYS A 155 7.71 1.50 -19.16
N ASP A 156 7.77 2.82 -19.03
CA ASP A 156 8.79 3.66 -19.66
C ASP A 156 8.94 4.97 -18.86
N ASP A 157 9.91 4.98 -17.94
CA ASP A 157 10.17 6.11 -17.04
C ASP A 157 10.74 7.32 -17.82
N CYS A 158 11.39 7.09 -18.97
CA CYS A 158 11.90 8.15 -19.84
C CYS A 158 10.74 8.92 -20.49
N LEU A 159 9.72 8.21 -20.96
CA LEU A 159 8.53 8.84 -21.53
C LEU A 159 7.75 9.63 -20.47
N ILE A 160 7.64 9.13 -19.23
CA ILE A 160 7.06 9.91 -18.11
C ILE A 160 7.79 11.24 -17.94
N ARG A 161 9.14 11.21 -17.89
CA ARG A 161 9.93 12.44 -17.75
C ARG A 161 9.77 13.38 -18.95
N GLN A 162 9.65 12.83 -20.16
CA GLN A 162 9.38 13.62 -21.37
C GLN A 162 8.02 14.31 -21.31
N MET A 163 6.96 13.60 -20.89
CA MET A 163 5.63 14.19 -20.68
C MET A 163 5.64 15.32 -19.66
N ILE A 164 6.42 15.21 -18.59
CA ILE A 164 6.55 16.28 -17.58
C ILE A 164 7.23 17.51 -18.19
N ALA A 165 8.31 17.30 -18.98
CA ALA A 165 9.07 18.38 -19.58
C ALA A 165 8.32 19.11 -20.71
N GLU A 166 7.51 18.37 -21.49
CA GLU A 166 6.88 18.89 -22.70
C GLU A 166 5.39 19.27 -22.52
N GLN A 167 4.75 18.93 -21.40
CA GLN A 167 3.36 19.34 -21.17
C GLN A 167 3.23 20.86 -21.04
N ALA A 168 2.13 21.39 -21.54
CA ALA A 168 1.75 22.79 -21.36
C ALA A 168 0.23 22.90 -21.21
N ASN A 169 -0.23 23.84 -20.37
CA ASN A 169 -1.66 24.08 -20.14
C ASN A 169 -2.43 22.79 -19.76
N MET A 170 -1.86 21.97 -18.87
CA MET A 170 -2.40 20.68 -18.44
C MET A 170 -2.57 19.64 -19.55
N LYS A 171 -1.83 19.72 -20.68
CA LYS A 171 -1.89 18.73 -21.76
C LYS A 171 -0.51 18.31 -22.22
N VAL A 172 -0.30 17.01 -22.42
CA VAL A 172 0.89 16.50 -23.13
C VAL A 172 0.70 16.64 -24.65
N PRO A 173 1.78 16.78 -25.43
CA PRO A 173 1.70 16.62 -26.89
C PRO A 173 1.11 15.26 -27.28
N ASP A 174 0.22 15.25 -28.27
CA ASP A 174 -0.52 14.05 -28.70
C ASP A 174 0.39 12.87 -29.06
N GLN A 175 1.51 13.16 -29.73
CA GLN A 175 2.50 12.15 -30.11
C GLN A 175 3.21 11.46 -28.94
N LEU A 176 3.11 12.00 -27.72
CA LEU A 176 3.67 11.37 -26.52
C LEU A 176 2.68 10.44 -25.82
N ILE A 177 1.41 10.39 -26.24
CA ILE A 177 0.44 9.45 -25.65
C ILE A 177 0.88 8.02 -26.01
N PRO A 178 1.19 7.16 -25.03
CA PRO A 178 1.62 5.80 -25.30
C PRO A 178 0.40 4.94 -25.64
N HIS A 179 0.54 4.09 -26.65
CA HIS A 179 -0.55 3.25 -27.16
C HIS A 179 -0.22 1.77 -27.08
N CYS A 180 -1.25 0.97 -26.79
CA CYS A 180 -1.18 -0.47 -26.71
C CYS A 180 -0.77 -1.07 -28.06
N PRO A 181 0.28 -1.91 -28.12
CA PRO A 181 0.74 -2.51 -29.37
C PRO A 181 -0.20 -3.59 -29.93
N LYS A 182 -1.24 -4.00 -29.18
CA LYS A 182 -2.18 -5.04 -29.60
C LYS A 182 -3.45 -4.48 -30.24
N CYS A 183 -4.03 -3.44 -29.66
CA CYS A 183 -5.32 -2.89 -30.10
C CYS A 183 -5.26 -1.41 -30.51
N GLY A 184 -4.14 -0.73 -30.31
CA GLY A 184 -3.99 0.69 -30.61
C GLY A 184 -4.71 1.63 -29.64
N ALA A 185 -5.37 1.13 -28.60
CA ALA A 185 -5.95 1.99 -27.55
C ALA A 185 -4.84 2.63 -26.69
N PRO A 186 -5.05 3.83 -26.13
CA PRO A 186 -4.10 4.45 -25.21
C PRO A 186 -3.81 3.54 -24.01
N PHE A 187 -2.57 3.59 -23.52
CA PHE A 187 -2.25 3.05 -22.20
C PHE A 187 -2.84 3.96 -21.11
N GLU A 188 -3.03 3.37 -19.94
CA GLU A 188 -3.34 4.03 -18.68
C GLU A 188 -2.43 3.45 -17.57
N ILE A 189 -2.32 4.11 -16.42
CA ILE A 189 -1.62 3.59 -15.25
C ILE A 189 -2.26 2.26 -14.81
N ASN A 190 -1.42 1.29 -14.43
CA ASN A 190 -1.87 0.03 -13.85
C ASN A 190 -2.48 0.29 -12.46
N LYS A 191 -3.80 0.45 -12.45
CA LYS A 191 -4.59 0.70 -11.25
C LYS A 191 -5.89 -0.09 -11.33
N ARG A 192 -6.38 -0.54 -10.17
CA ARG A 192 -7.66 -1.24 -10.09
C ARG A 192 -8.83 -0.26 -10.13
N ASN A 193 -9.70 -0.44 -11.11
CA ASN A 193 -11.01 0.18 -11.20
C ASN A 193 -12.09 -0.78 -10.68
N GLU A 194 -13.13 -0.27 -10.02
CA GLU A 194 -14.19 -1.11 -9.44
C GLU A 194 -15.01 -1.84 -10.52
N GLU A 195 -15.30 -1.19 -11.64
CA GLU A 195 -16.13 -1.75 -12.71
C GLU A 195 -15.33 -2.64 -13.67
N LYS A 196 -14.13 -2.20 -14.05
CA LYS A 196 -13.29 -2.87 -15.08
C LYS A 196 -12.28 -3.85 -14.49
N GLY A 197 -12.01 -3.79 -13.19
CA GLY A 197 -10.93 -4.52 -12.55
C GLY A 197 -9.57 -3.89 -12.84
N MET A 198 -8.55 -4.73 -13.00
CA MET A 198 -7.17 -4.35 -13.29
C MET A 198 -6.56 -5.36 -14.25
N VAL A 199 -5.58 -4.96 -15.05
CA VAL A 199 -4.73 -5.93 -15.73
C VAL A 199 -3.83 -6.61 -14.71
N GLU A 200 -3.92 -7.94 -14.66
CA GLU A 200 -3.22 -8.83 -13.74
C GLU A 200 -2.35 -9.78 -14.57
N ASP A 201 -1.12 -9.34 -14.87
CA ASP A 201 -0.19 -10.11 -15.69
C ASP A 201 0.47 -11.28 -14.91
N ALA A 202 1.43 -11.94 -15.55
CA ALA A 202 2.08 -13.12 -14.97
C ALA A 202 2.80 -12.82 -13.64
N ASP A 203 3.37 -11.62 -13.48
CA ASP A 203 4.05 -11.27 -12.22
C ASP A 203 3.05 -11.02 -11.11
N PHE A 204 1.93 -10.35 -11.39
CA PHE A 204 0.83 -10.21 -10.44
C PHE A 204 0.34 -11.58 -9.93
N GLN A 205 0.13 -12.54 -10.83
CA GLN A 205 -0.29 -13.89 -10.44
C GLN A 205 0.77 -14.60 -9.60
N ALA A 206 2.06 -14.42 -9.92
CA ALA A 206 3.15 -15.00 -9.15
C ALA A 206 3.26 -14.38 -7.74
N GLN A 207 3.08 -13.06 -7.60
CA GLN A 207 3.01 -12.38 -6.29
C GLN A 207 1.84 -12.93 -5.46
N LYS A 208 0.66 -13.05 -6.08
CA LYS A 208 -0.53 -13.62 -5.44
C LYS A 208 -0.31 -15.06 -4.99
N GLU A 209 0.29 -15.90 -5.83
CA GLU A 209 0.58 -17.29 -5.51
C GLU A 209 1.53 -17.42 -4.30
N ARG A 210 2.58 -16.60 -4.23
CA ARG A 210 3.47 -16.54 -3.04
C ARG A 210 2.71 -16.14 -1.79
N TYR A 211 1.83 -15.15 -1.90
CA TYR A 211 0.98 -14.69 -0.80
C TYR A 211 0.02 -15.78 -0.31
N ASP A 212 -0.72 -16.41 -1.22
CA ASP A 212 -1.66 -17.48 -0.91
C ASP A 212 -0.95 -18.72 -0.34
N THR A 213 0.27 -19.01 -0.81
CA THR A 213 1.12 -20.08 -0.27
C THR A 213 1.51 -19.80 1.18
N PHE A 214 2.04 -18.61 1.47
CA PHE A 214 2.39 -18.22 2.84
C PHE A 214 1.19 -18.24 3.78
N LEU A 215 0.01 -17.79 3.32
CA LEU A 215 -1.22 -17.91 4.09
C LEU A 215 -1.56 -19.37 4.40
N SER A 216 -1.40 -20.28 3.45
CA SER A 216 -1.70 -21.71 3.60
C SER A 216 -0.73 -22.41 4.56
N GLU A 217 0.54 -22.02 4.55
CA GLU A 217 1.56 -22.52 5.49
C GLU A 217 1.33 -22.03 6.94
N HIS A 218 0.59 -20.93 7.10
CA HIS A 218 0.32 -20.27 8.37
C HIS A 218 -1.20 -20.20 8.69
N GLU A 219 -1.93 -21.29 8.43
CA GLU A 219 -3.35 -21.42 8.83
C GLU A 219 -3.54 -21.62 10.34
N HIS A 220 -2.52 -22.08 11.04
CA HIS A 220 -2.53 -22.41 12.47
C HIS A 220 -1.34 -21.77 13.20
N GLY A 221 -1.38 -21.80 14.53
CA GLY A 221 -0.31 -21.26 15.38
C GLY A 221 -0.43 -19.75 15.61
N LYS A 222 0.60 -19.16 16.23
CA LYS A 222 0.64 -17.76 16.67
C LYS A 222 0.92 -16.82 15.50
N VAL A 223 -0.05 -16.68 14.60
CA VAL A 223 0.06 -15.78 13.45
C VAL A 223 -0.42 -14.39 13.81
N LEU A 224 0.45 -13.41 13.62
CA LEU A 224 0.13 -12.00 13.84
C LEU A 224 -0.31 -11.35 12.53
N TYR A 225 -1.58 -10.99 12.45
CA TYR A 225 -2.13 -10.18 11.37
C TYR A 225 -1.96 -8.70 11.72
N LEU A 226 -0.87 -8.11 11.21
CA LEU A 226 -0.44 -6.74 11.51
C LEU A 226 -0.95 -5.80 10.41
N GLU A 227 -1.96 -5.00 10.72
CA GLU A 227 -2.57 -4.02 9.81
C GLU A 227 -2.01 -2.61 10.09
N ILE A 228 -1.38 -1.97 9.12
CA ILE A 228 -0.70 -0.68 9.30
C ILE A 228 -1.32 0.37 8.37
N GLY A 229 -1.99 1.37 8.95
CA GLY A 229 -2.50 2.52 8.19
C GLY A 229 -3.57 2.18 7.15
N VAL A 230 -4.30 1.08 7.31
CA VAL A 230 -5.37 0.66 6.39
C VAL A 230 -6.70 1.32 6.76
N GLY A 231 -7.22 2.11 5.82
CA GLY A 231 -8.50 2.82 5.95
C GLY A 231 -9.73 1.99 5.55
N HIS A 232 -10.80 2.69 5.15
CA HIS A 232 -12.08 2.10 4.70
C HIS A 232 -12.37 2.29 3.21
N THR A 233 -11.39 2.75 2.43
CA THR A 233 -11.57 2.98 0.98
C THR A 233 -11.81 1.66 0.23
N THR A 234 -11.02 0.63 0.52
CA THR A 234 -11.09 -0.69 -0.13
C THR A 234 -10.88 -1.83 0.88
N PRO A 235 -11.76 -1.95 1.89
CA PRO A 235 -11.55 -2.87 3.01
C PRO A 235 -11.55 -4.34 2.59
N GLN A 236 -12.06 -4.67 1.40
CA GLN A 236 -12.10 -6.02 0.84
C GLN A 236 -10.72 -6.63 0.55
N PHE A 237 -9.64 -5.84 0.46
CA PHE A 237 -8.32 -6.37 0.09
C PHE A 237 -7.44 -6.76 1.30
N ILE A 238 -7.57 -6.07 2.43
CA ILE A 238 -6.73 -6.33 3.62
C ILE A 238 -7.61 -6.51 4.86
N LYS A 239 -8.38 -5.47 5.22
CA LYS A 239 -9.11 -5.42 6.50
C LYS A 239 -10.07 -6.59 6.69
N HIS A 240 -11.00 -6.79 5.75
CA HIS A 240 -11.97 -7.89 5.84
C HIS A 240 -11.33 -9.28 5.72
N PRO A 241 -10.38 -9.52 4.79
CA PRO A 241 -9.62 -10.78 4.77
C PRO A 241 -8.88 -11.07 6.08
N PHE A 242 -8.22 -10.08 6.69
CA PHE A 242 -7.51 -10.27 7.97
C PHE A 242 -8.48 -10.65 9.08
N TRP A 243 -9.63 -9.97 9.17
CA TRP A 243 -10.68 -10.32 10.13
C TRP A 243 -11.16 -11.77 9.96
N LYS A 244 -11.37 -12.20 8.72
CA LYS A 244 -11.79 -13.56 8.42
C LYS A 244 -10.72 -14.57 8.88
N ARG A 245 -9.46 -14.35 8.53
CA ARG A 245 -8.36 -15.27 8.87
C ARG A 245 -8.12 -15.37 10.38
N VAL A 246 -8.22 -14.26 11.11
CA VAL A 246 -8.12 -14.26 12.59
C VAL A 246 -9.32 -14.98 13.22
N SER A 247 -10.50 -14.89 12.61
CA SER A 247 -11.68 -15.64 13.08
C SER A 247 -11.55 -17.14 12.83
N GLU A 248 -10.81 -17.56 11.81
CA GLU A 248 -10.61 -18.96 11.42
C GLU A 248 -9.49 -19.62 12.24
N ASN A 249 -8.52 -18.85 12.74
CA ASN A 249 -7.43 -19.32 13.60
C ASN A 249 -7.58 -18.78 15.04
N PRO A 250 -8.02 -19.61 16.01
CA PRO A 250 -8.17 -19.19 17.42
C PRO A 250 -6.88 -18.69 18.10
N ASP A 251 -5.72 -19.04 17.56
CA ASP A 251 -4.41 -18.64 18.07
C ASP A 251 -3.84 -17.39 17.39
N ALA A 252 -4.50 -16.88 16.34
CA ALA A 252 -4.09 -15.66 15.67
C ALA A 252 -4.45 -14.41 16.49
N LEU A 253 -3.68 -13.35 16.27
CA LEU A 253 -4.02 -12.01 16.75
C LEU A 253 -4.12 -11.03 15.58
N PHE A 254 -5.04 -10.09 15.71
CA PHE A 254 -5.18 -8.90 14.87
C PHE A 254 -4.62 -7.69 15.62
N VAL A 255 -3.60 -7.05 15.07
CA VAL A 255 -3.07 -5.79 15.61
C VAL A 255 -3.19 -4.74 14.54
N THR A 256 -3.91 -3.65 14.81
CA THR A 256 -4.06 -2.53 13.87
C THR A 256 -3.38 -1.28 14.41
N LEU A 257 -2.51 -0.69 13.59
CA LEU A 257 -1.87 0.60 13.82
C LEU A 257 -2.70 1.65 13.09
N ASN A 258 -3.60 2.29 13.83
CA ASN A 258 -4.50 3.29 13.29
C ASN A 258 -4.96 4.29 14.36
N HIS A 259 -4.87 5.58 14.06
CA HIS A 259 -5.41 6.62 14.94
C HIS A 259 -6.95 6.72 14.87
N LYS A 260 -7.58 6.12 13.85
CA LYS A 260 -9.04 6.03 13.74
C LYS A 260 -9.51 4.70 14.31
N HIS A 261 -10.52 4.77 15.18
CA HIS A 261 -11.18 3.58 15.70
C HIS A 261 -12.16 3.02 14.67
N TYR A 262 -11.89 1.81 14.21
CA TYR A 262 -12.80 1.10 13.33
C TYR A 262 -13.36 -0.08 14.08
N ARG A 263 -14.68 -0.11 14.23
CA ARG A 263 -15.34 -1.10 15.08
C ARG A 263 -15.06 -2.52 14.59
N THR A 264 -14.16 -3.21 15.29
CA THR A 264 -13.84 -4.62 15.06
C THR A 264 -15.06 -5.51 15.31
N PRO A 265 -15.30 -6.54 14.48
CA PRO A 265 -16.36 -7.52 14.69
C PRO A 265 -16.35 -8.09 16.11
N GLN A 266 -17.53 -8.30 16.71
CA GLN A 266 -17.66 -8.71 18.10
C GLN A 266 -16.89 -10.01 18.41
N GLN A 267 -16.90 -10.96 17.47
CA GLN A 267 -16.23 -12.25 17.61
C GLN A 267 -14.69 -12.16 17.68
N LEU A 268 -14.10 -11.06 17.21
CA LEU A 268 -12.65 -10.87 17.17
C LEU A 268 -12.09 -10.06 18.33
N ARG A 269 -12.96 -9.51 19.21
CA ARG A 269 -12.55 -8.59 20.28
C ARG A 269 -11.48 -9.16 21.20
N SER A 270 -11.56 -10.45 21.52
CA SER A 270 -10.59 -11.14 22.38
C SER A 270 -9.27 -11.47 21.67
N GLN A 271 -9.15 -11.21 20.38
CA GLN A 271 -7.97 -11.44 19.55
C GLN A 271 -7.48 -10.14 18.89
N SER A 272 -8.00 -8.97 19.29
CA SER A 272 -7.74 -7.71 18.60
C SER A 272 -7.11 -6.66 19.51
N LEU A 273 -6.14 -5.93 18.97
CA LEU A 273 -5.49 -4.80 19.63
C LEU A 273 -5.45 -3.61 18.67
N GLU A 274 -5.90 -2.45 19.14
CA GLU A 274 -5.77 -1.18 18.42
C GLU A 274 -4.62 -0.38 19.05
N LEU A 275 -3.62 -0.05 18.25
CA LEU A 275 -2.52 0.84 18.62
C LEU A 275 -2.71 2.18 17.90
N THR A 276 -2.94 3.24 18.66
CA THR A 276 -3.38 4.55 18.17
C THR A 276 -2.28 5.59 18.04
N ASP A 277 -1.07 5.30 18.53
CA ASP A 277 0.07 6.20 18.40
C ASP A 277 0.43 6.45 16.93
N HIS A 278 1.08 7.59 16.67
CA HIS A 278 1.50 7.93 15.31
C HIS A 278 2.42 6.84 14.74
N ILE A 279 2.05 6.26 13.58
CA ILE A 279 2.68 5.08 12.98
C ILE A 279 4.20 5.18 12.96
N ALA A 280 4.76 6.30 12.48
CA ALA A 280 6.21 6.46 12.39
C ALA A 280 6.92 6.44 13.76
N GLN A 281 6.31 7.04 14.78
CA GLN A 281 6.88 7.06 16.12
C GLN A 281 6.76 5.69 16.77
N LEU A 282 5.59 5.05 16.63
CA LEU A 282 5.32 3.73 17.16
C LEU A 282 6.25 2.65 16.58
N ILE A 283 6.45 2.63 15.25
CA ILE A 283 7.36 1.67 14.61
C ILE A 283 8.81 1.91 15.05
N LYS A 284 9.26 3.17 15.11
CA LYS A 284 10.60 3.52 15.56
C LYS A 284 10.87 3.06 17.00
N ASP A 285 9.93 3.34 17.92
CA ASP A 285 10.08 2.97 19.33
C ASP A 285 10.00 1.44 19.49
N ALA A 286 9.08 0.78 18.78
CA ALA A 286 8.97 -0.66 18.77
C ALA A 286 10.23 -1.33 18.23
N LYS A 287 10.86 -0.80 17.17
CA LYS A 287 12.16 -1.28 16.67
C LYS A 287 13.24 -1.20 17.75
N THR A 288 13.33 -0.06 18.43
CA THR A 288 14.32 0.16 19.49
C THR A 288 14.18 -0.87 20.61
N ILE A 289 12.94 -1.15 21.04
CA ILE A 289 12.66 -2.17 22.07
C ILE A 289 12.93 -3.57 21.52
N TYR A 290 12.47 -3.88 20.31
CA TYR A 290 12.58 -5.19 19.68
C TYR A 290 14.03 -5.65 19.54
N GLN A 291 14.95 -4.73 19.24
CA GLN A 291 16.39 -5.02 19.16
C GLN A 291 17.03 -5.39 20.51
N THR A 292 16.33 -5.16 21.63
CA THR A 292 16.79 -5.51 22.98
C THR A 292 16.13 -6.79 23.54
N LEU A 293 15.16 -7.37 22.82
CA LEU A 293 14.43 -8.60 23.19
C LEU A 293 15.10 -9.85 22.61
#